data_AF-A0A377VZF0-F1
#
_entry.id   AF-A0A377VZF0-F1
#
_cell.length_a   1.000
_cell.length_b   1.000
_cell.length_c   1.000
_cell.angle_alpha   90.00
_cell.angle_beta   90.00
_cell.angle_gamma   90.00
#
_symmetry.space_group_name_H-M   'P 1'
#
loop_
_entity.id
_entity.type
_entity.pdbx_description
1 polymer ?
#
loop_
_entity_poly.entity_id
_entity_poly.type
_entity_poly.pdbx_seq_one_letter_code
_entity_poly.pdbx_strand_id
1 'polypeptide(L)' 'MPQISRTALVPFSAEQMYQLVNDVKSYPDFLPGCTGSRVLELGRRK' A
#
# COMPACT_ATOMS: atom_id res chain seq x y z
N MET A 1 -4.24 22.84 6.64
CA MET A 1 -3.59 21.54 6.90
C MET A 1 -2.33 21.47 6.05
N PRO A 2 -1.17 21.06 6.57
CA PRO A 2 0.03 20.92 5.76
C PRO A 2 -0.15 19.78 4.76
N GLN A 3 0.22 20.00 3.49
CA GLN A 3 0.23 18.99 2.45
C GLN A 3 1.69 18.64 2.12
N ILE A 4 2.01 17.34 2.12
CA ILE A 4 3.35 16.87 1.81
C ILE A 4 3.25 15.88 0.65
N SER A 5 4.02 16.14 -0.41
CA SER A 5 4.14 15.26 -1.57
C SER A 5 5.59 14.80 -1.69
N ARG A 6 5.79 13.49 -1.85
CA ARG A 6 7.12 12.87 -2.08
C ARG A 6 7.02 11.90 -3.24
N THR A 7 8.03 11.91 -4.10
CA THR A 7 8.13 11.04 -5.29
C THR A 7 9.51 10.43 -5.32
N ALA A 8 9.61 9.19 -5.78
CA ALA A 8 10.88 8.50 -6.01
C ALA A 8 10.80 7.69 -7.31
N LEU A 9 11.93 7.58 -8.01
CA LEU A 9 12.08 6.66 -9.13
C LEU A 9 12.52 5.30 -8.58
N VAL A 10 11.87 4.24 -9.03
CA VAL A 10 12.14 2.87 -8.59
C VAL A 10 12.29 1.95 -9.81
N PRO A 11 13.14 0.91 -9.74
CA PRO A 11 13.36 -0.03 -10.85
C PRO A 11 12.24 -1.09 -10.91
N PHE A 12 10.98 -0.69 -10.74
CA PHE A 12 9.81 -1.55 -10.77
C PHE A 12 8.74 -0.98 -11.69
N SER A 13 7.94 -1.86 -12.29
CA SER A 13 6.83 -1.44 -13.13
C SER A 13 5.71 -0.82 -12.30
N ALA A 14 4.87 0.00 -12.94
CA ALA A 14 3.68 0.55 -12.30
C ALA A 14 2.75 -0.55 -11.76
N GLU A 15 2.64 -1.67 -12.47
CA GLU A 15 1.84 -2.82 -12.05
C GLU A 15 2.39 -3.47 -10.78
N GLN A 16 3.71 -3.70 -10.71
CA GLN A 16 4.34 -4.25 -9.51
C GLN A 16 4.12 -3.36 -8.29
N MET A 17 4.32 -2.05 -8.46
CA MET A 17 4.08 -1.07 -7.39
C MET A 17 2.61 -1.02 -6.98
N TYR A 18 1.68 -1.12 -7.94
CA TYR A 18 0.25 -1.17 -7.66
C TYR A 18 -0.12 -2.42 -6.85
N GLN A 19 0.38 -3.59 -7.24
CA GLN A 19 0.12 -4.84 -6.50
C GLN A 19 0.67 -4.78 -5.08
N LEU A 20 1.89 -4.25 -4.90
CA LEU A 20 2.51 -4.07 -3.58
C LEU A 20 1.64 -3.22 -2.64
N VAL A 21 1.12 -2.09 -3.14
CA VAL A 21 0.27 -1.18 -2.35
C VAL A 21 -1.14 -1.75 -2.15
N ASN A 22 -1.65 -2.52 -3.12
CA ASN A 22 -2.98 -3.11 -3.02
C ASN A 22 -3.03 -4.28 -2.02
N ASP A 23 -1.90 -4.94 -1.75
CA ASP A 23 -1.80 -6.01 -0.75
C ASP A 23 -1.68 -5.48 0.69
N VAL A 24 -2.75 -4.82 1.13
CA VAL A 24 -2.83 -4.17 2.45
C VAL A 24 -2.68 -5.18 3.61
N LYS A 25 -2.97 -6.46 3.39
CA LYS A 25 -2.91 -7.49 4.44
C LYS A 25 -1.48 -7.77 4.88
N SER A 26 -0.52 -7.67 3.96
CA SER A 26 0.90 -7.98 4.19
C SER A 26 1.71 -6.79 4.73
N TYR A 27 1.07 -5.63 4.94
CA TYR A 27 1.75 -4.43 5.46
C TYR A 27 2.54 -4.63 6.76
N PRO A 28 2.09 -5.44 7.74
CA PRO A 28 2.87 -5.70 8.96
C PRO A 28 4.23 -6.36 8.70
N ASP A 29 4.39 -7.06 7.56
CA ASP A 29 5.61 -7.80 7.26
C ASP A 29 6.74 -6.92 6.71
N PHE A 30 6.42 -5.74 6.17
CA PHE A 30 7.41 -4.90 5.48
C PHE A 30 7.36 -3.40 5.81
N LEU A 31 6.28 -2.88 6.41
CA LEU A 31 6.20 -1.47 6.80
C LEU A 31 6.76 -1.25 8.21
N PRO A 32 7.82 -0.43 8.36
CA PRO A 32 8.33 -0.08 9.68
C PRO A 32 7.25 0.58 10.54
N GLY A 33 7.02 0.04 11.75
CA GLY A 33 6.05 0.57 12.69
C GLY A 33 4.60 0.14 12.45
N CYS A 34 4.32 -0.75 11.49
CA CYS A 34 3.00 -1.36 11.33
C CYS A 34 2.87 -2.58 12.27
N THR A 35 1.98 -2.50 13.26
CA THR A 35 1.77 -3.59 14.24
C THR A 35 0.70 -4.60 13.81
N GLY A 36 -0.10 -4.28 12.80
CA GLY A 36 -1.17 -5.15 12.31
C GLY A 36 -1.98 -4.49 11.21
N SER A 37 -2.63 -5.32 10.38
CA SER A 37 -3.52 -4.88 9.30
C SER A 37 -4.79 -5.72 9.30
N ARG A 38 -5.93 -5.07 9.00
CA ARG A 38 -7.23 -5.72 8.91
C ARG A 38 -8.07 -5.10 7.80
N VAL A 39 -8.51 -5.92 6.87
CA VAL A 39 -9.45 -5.52 5.81
C VAL A 39 -10.87 -5.53 6.39
N LEU A 40 -11.56 -4.39 6.32
CA LEU A 40 -12.91 -4.24 6.87
C LEU A 40 -14.00 -4.65 5.87
N GLU A 41 -13.81 -4.34 4.60
CA GLU A 41 -14.74 -4.66 3.52
C GLU A 41 -13.94 -4.88 2.22
N LEU A 42 -14.30 -5.91 1.46
CA LEU A 42 -13.80 -6.07 0.10
C LEU A 42 -14.85 -5.50 -0.86
N GLY A 43 -14.49 -4.45 -1.58
CA GLY A 43 -15.39 -3.82 -2.54
C GLY A 43 -15.90 -4.83 -3.56
N ARG A 44 -17.16 -5.24 -3.43
CA ARG A 44 -17.83 -6.07 -4.43
C ARG A 44 -18.09 -5.17 -5.63
N ARG A 45 -17.27 -5.31 -6.68
CA ARG A 45 -17.66 -4.77 -8.00
C ARG A 45 -18.93 -5.51 -8.43
N LYS A 46 -19.97 -4.73 -8.69
CA LYS A 46 -21.26 -5.21 -9.20
C LYS A 46 -21.13 -5.53 -10.68
#